data_AF-A0A1E4RXN3-F1
#
_entry.id   AF-A0A1E4RXN3-F1
#
_cell.length_a   1.000
_cell.length_b   1.000
_cell.length_c   1.000
_cell.angle_alpha   90.00
_cell.angle_beta   90.00
_cell.angle_gamma   90.00
#
_symmetry.space_group_name_H-M   'P 1'
#
loop_
_entity.id
_entity.type
_entity.pdbx_description
1 polymer ?
#
loop_
_entity_poly.entity_id
_entity_poly.type
_entity_poly.pdbx_seq_one_letter_code
_entity_poly.pdbx_strand_id
1 'polypeptide(L)' 'MGRRKISIQPITDERNRKVTFVKRKAGLFKKAHELAVLCQVDIAVIILGKN' A
#
# COMPACT_ATOMS: atom_id res chain seq x y z
N MET A 1 -7.22 11.72 -15.78
CA MET A 1 -7.00 12.63 -14.62
C MET A 1 -5.82 12.11 -13.81
N GLY A 2 -4.81 12.94 -13.54
CA GLY A 2 -3.58 12.54 -12.84
C GLY A 2 -3.75 12.25 -11.35
N ARG A 3 -2.64 12.04 -10.65
CA ARG A 3 -2.61 11.79 -9.20
C ARG A 3 -3.07 13.04 -8.43
N ARG A 4 -4.10 12.88 -7.58
CA ARG A 4 -4.58 13.94 -6.67
C ARG A 4 -4.06 13.72 -5.25
N LYS A 5 -3.82 14.81 -4.52
CA LYS A 5 -3.51 14.78 -3.09
C LYS A 5 -4.78 14.43 -2.31
N ILE A 6 -4.66 13.59 -1.28
CA ILE A 6 -5.73 13.20 -0.36
C ILE A 6 -5.24 13.39 1.08
N SER A 7 -6.14 13.63 2.03
CA SER A 7 -5.82 13.63 3.46
C SER A 7 -5.50 12.21 3.96
N ILE A 8 -4.61 12.09 4.94
CA ILE A 8 -4.29 10.81 5.59
C ILE A 8 -5.30 10.60 6.72
N GLN A 9 -6.46 10.09 6.35
CA GLN A 9 -7.57 9.77 7.25
C GLN A 9 -8.33 8.54 6.72
N PRO A 10 -9.18 7.89 7.54
CA PRO A 10 -10.01 6.79 7.07
C PRO A 10 -10.86 7.18 5.84
N ILE A 11 -10.80 6.37 4.78
CA ILE A 11 -11.60 6.59 3.56
C ILE A 11 -13.00 6.02 3.78
N THR A 12 -14.01 6.90 3.78
CA THR A 12 -15.41 6.54 4.00
C THR A 12 -16.02 5.84 2.79
N ASP A 13 -15.76 6.36 1.58
CA ASP A 13 -16.21 5.77 0.32
C ASP A 13 -15.59 4.37 0.11
N GLU A 14 -16.46 3.36 0.04
CA GLU A 14 -16.04 1.96 0.00
C GLU A 14 -15.27 1.60 -1.28
N ARG A 15 -15.72 2.12 -2.44
CA ARG A 15 -15.08 1.84 -3.73
C ARG A 15 -13.68 2.43 -3.79
N ASN A 16 -13.54 3.69 -3.37
CA ASN A 16 -12.28 4.38 -3.28
C ASN A 16 -11.35 3.74 -2.25
N ARG A 17 -11.89 3.27 -1.11
CA ARG A 17 -11.12 2.55 -0.10
C ARG A 17 -10.57 1.23 -0.68
N LYS A 18 -11.39 0.41 -1.33
CA LYS A 18 -10.97 -0.85 -1.97
C LYS A 18 -9.89 -0.64 -3.03
N VAL A 19 -10.12 0.29 -3.97
CA VAL A 19 -9.14 0.60 -5.02
C VAL A 19 -7.85 1.16 -4.44
N THR A 20 -7.94 2.04 -3.44
CA THR A 20 -6.77 2.61 -2.75
C THR A 20 -5.99 1.53 -2.02
N PHE A 21 -6.68 0.63 -1.30
CA PHE A 21 -6.07 -0.47 -0.59
C PHE A 21 -5.27 -1.38 -1.53
N VAL A 22 -5.86 -1.83 -2.64
CA VAL A 22 -5.18 -2.66 -3.64
C VAL A 22 -3.91 -1.97 -4.19
N LYS A 23 -4.01 -0.69 -4.57
CA LYS A 23 -2.88 0.07 -5.13
C LYS A 23 -1.77 0.32 -4.10
N ARG A 24 -2.13 0.69 -2.87
CA ARG A 24 -1.16 0.96 -1.79
C ARG A 24 -0.48 -0.32 -1.32
N LYS A 25 -1.24 -1.41 -1.19
CA LYS A 25 -0.72 -2.74 -0.87
C LYS A 25 0.36 -3.15 -1.88
N ALA A 26 0.06 -3.08 -3.17
CA ALA A 26 1.03 -3.41 -4.21
C ALA A 26 2.30 -2.53 -4.13
N GLY A 27 2.14 -1.22 -3.92
CA GLY A 27 3.27 -0.31 -3.74
C GLY A 27 4.12 -0.62 -2.50
N LEU A 28 3.49 -1.01 -1.39
CA LEU A 28 4.19 -1.39 -0.15
C LEU A 28 5.01 -2.66 -0.35
N PHE A 29 4.44 -3.72 -0.94
CA PHE A 29 5.17 -4.95 -1.24
C PHE A 29 6.35 -4.70 -2.18
N LYS A 30 6.17 -3.86 -3.21
CA LYS A 30 7.28 -3.47 -4.08
C LYS A 30 8.41 -2.81 -3.29
N LYS A 31 8.09 -1.90 -2.37
CA LYS A 31 9.09 -1.21 -1.54
C LYS A 31 9.78 -2.14 -0.55
N ALA A 32 9.03 -3.06 0.06
CA ALA A 32 9.61 -4.08 0.92
C ALA A 32 10.60 -4.97 0.15
N HIS A 33 10.24 -5.42 -1.05
CA HIS A 33 11.15 -6.18 -1.91
C HIS A 33 12.39 -5.37 -2.31
N GLU A 34 12.22 -4.13 -2.78
CA GLU A 34 13.35 -3.25 -3.11
C GLU A 34 14.31 -3.10 -1.93
N LEU A 35 13.79 -2.90 -0.71
CA LEU A 35 14.61 -2.77 0.49
C LEU A 35 15.35 -4.06 0.85
N ALA A 36 14.66 -5.20 0.78
CA ALA A 36 15.26 -6.50 1.05
C ALA A 36 16.45 -6.78 0.12
N VAL A 37 16.30 -6.50 -1.18
CA VAL A 37 17.35 -6.69 -2.19
C VAL A 37 18.49 -5.69 -2.01
N LEU A 38 18.19 -4.40 -1.84
CA LEU A 38 19.22 -3.35 -1.76
C LEU A 38 20.08 -3.46 -0.50
N CYS A 39 19.51 -3.90 0.61
CA CYS A 39 20.18 -3.95 1.90
C CYS A 39 20.56 -5.38 2.34
N GLN A 40 20.25 -6.41 1.55
CA GLN A 40 20.48 -7.82 1.87
C GLN A 40 19.91 -8.21 3.24
N VAL A 41 18.64 -7.88 3.48
CA VAL A 41 17.95 -8.16 4.75
C VAL A 41 16.64 -8.91 4.53
N ASP A 42 16.29 -9.77 5.46
CA ASP A 42 14.98 -10.42 5.50
C ASP A 42 13.91 -9.43 5.98
N ILE A 43 12.77 -9.39 5.29
CA ILE A 43 11.66 -8.47 5.60
C ILE A 43 10.35 -9.24 5.58
N ALA A 44 9.55 -9.03 6.64
CA ALA A 44 8.17 -9.48 6.71
C ALA A 44 7.21 -8.28 6.71
N VAL A 45 6.15 -8.35 5.89
CA VAL A 45 5.07 -7.36 5.86
C VAL A 45 3.75 -8.08 6.11
N ILE A 46 3.02 -7.65 7.15
CA ILE A 46 1.74 -8.24 7.55
C ILE A 46 0.65 -7.18 7.40
N ILE A 47 -0.41 -7.51 6.67
CA ILE A 47 -1.59 -6.66 6.49
C ILE A 47 -2.82 -7.47 6.87
N LEU A 48 -3.58 -6.97 7.84
CA LEU A 48 -4.82 -7.58 8.31
C LEU A 48 -6.00 -6.75 7.83
N GLY A 49 -7.00 -7.40 7.24
CA GLY A 49 -8.22 -6.72 6.78
C GLY A 49 -8.92 -7.47 5.64
N LYS A 50 -10.14 -7.02 5.30
CA LYS A 50 -10.88 -7.52 4.14
C LYS A 50 -10.39 -6.82 2.86
N ASN A 51 -10.22 -7.60 1.78
CA ASN A 51 -10.01 -7.07 0.43
C ASN A 51 -11.25 -6.36 -0.09
#